data_AF-X1TFU8-F1
#
_entry.id   AF-X1TFU8-F1
#
_cell.length_a   1.000
_cell.length_b   1.000
_cell.length_c   1.000
_cell.angle_alpha   90.00
_cell.angle_beta   90.00
_cell.angle_gamma   90.00
#
_symmetry.space_group_name_H-M   'P 1'
#
loop_
_entity.id
_entity.type
_entity.pdbx_description
1 polymer ?
#
loop_
_entity_poly.entity_id
_entity_poly.type
_entity_poly.pdbx_seq_one_letter_code
_entity_poly.pdbx_strand_id
1 'polypeptide(L)'
;LKQRRVMIPLTLRGLAAISGTSSSHLGRIERGERFPSALILRKIAKPLGFEESELFSLAGYLSPQPSREEHGLGRLDPYVSSMLSQEPVEVQRTVIGILSILKSIAKAVK
;
A
#
# COMPACT_ATOMS: atom_id res chain seq x y z
N LEU A 1 -16.74 -4.52 -2.58
CA LEU A 1 -17.49 -3.86 -1.47
C LEU A 1 -18.40 -4.82 -0.71
N LYS A 2 -19.42 -5.41 -1.34
CA LYS A 2 -20.37 -6.35 -0.69
C LYS A 2 -19.69 -7.47 0.09
N GLN A 3 -18.68 -8.12 -0.50
CA GLN A 3 -17.91 -9.18 0.16
C GLN A 3 -17.28 -8.70 1.48
N ARG A 4 -16.49 -7.60 1.45
CA ARG A 4 -15.89 -7.02 2.66
C ARG A 4 -16.93 -6.65 3.70
N ARG A 5 -18.05 -6.04 3.29
CA ARG A 5 -19.13 -5.65 4.20
C ARG A 5 -19.72 -6.87 4.92
N VAL A 6 -19.95 -7.97 4.21
CA VAL A 6 -20.46 -9.22 4.79
C VAL A 6 -19.44 -9.89 5.72
N MET A 7 -18.14 -9.73 5.45
CA MET A 7 -17.08 -10.23 6.33
C MET A 7 -16.99 -9.49 7.67
N ILE A 8 -17.35 -8.19 7.74
CA ILE A 8 -17.32 -7.37 8.97
C ILE A 8 -18.76 -7.21 9.55
N PRO A 9 -19.56 -8.28 9.53
CA PRO A 9 -21.03 -8.32 9.67
C PRO A 9 -21.83 -7.00 9.57
N LEU A 10 -21.49 -6.12 8.61
CA LEU A 10 -22.05 -4.77 8.56
C LEU A 10 -23.26 -4.76 7.63
N THR A 11 -24.41 -4.28 8.11
CA THR A 11 -25.58 -4.17 7.22
C THR A 11 -25.41 -3.01 6.23
N LEU A 12 -26.05 -3.08 5.06
CA LEU A 12 -26.00 -1.99 4.08
C LEU A 12 -26.54 -0.67 4.66
N ARG A 13 -27.58 -0.76 5.51
CA ARG A 13 -28.14 0.39 6.24
C ARG A 13 -27.16 0.93 7.29
N GLY A 14 -26.45 0.05 7.99
CA GLY A 14 -25.40 0.43 8.94
C GLY A 14 -24.25 1.16 8.27
N LEU A 15 -23.74 0.63 7.15
CA LEU A 15 -22.70 1.30 6.37
C LEU A 15 -23.16 2.68 5.89
N ALA A 16 -24.40 2.78 5.38
CA ALA A 16 -24.99 4.03 4.93
C ALA A 16 -25.03 5.09 6.05
N ALA A 17 -25.47 4.69 7.26
CA ALA A 17 -25.56 5.55 8.42
C ALA A 17 -24.17 6.07 8.86
N ILE A 18 -23.19 5.16 8.99
CA ILE A 18 -21.82 5.53 9.41
C ILE A 18 -21.15 6.44 8.37
N SER A 19 -21.35 6.15 7.09
CA SER A 19 -20.68 6.86 6.00
C SER A 19 -21.38 8.18 5.61
N GLY A 20 -22.55 8.48 6.17
CA GLY A 20 -23.37 9.62 5.77
C GLY A 20 -23.76 9.57 4.28
N THR A 21 -24.22 8.41 3.83
CA THR A 21 -24.70 8.16 2.45
C THR A 21 -26.05 7.42 2.47
N SER A 22 -26.69 7.23 1.31
CA SER A 22 -27.95 6.48 1.25
C SER A 22 -27.72 4.99 0.97
N SER A 23 -28.47 4.12 1.65
CA SER A 23 -28.44 2.67 1.44
C SER A 23 -28.79 2.29 0.01
N SER A 24 -29.72 3.00 -0.63
CA SER A 24 -30.05 2.83 -2.05
C SER A 24 -28.85 3.09 -2.96
N HIS A 25 -28.11 4.18 -2.73
CA HIS A 25 -26.92 4.49 -3.53
C HIS A 25 -25.81 3.45 -3.33
N LEU A 26 -25.52 3.06 -2.08
CA LEU A 26 -24.55 1.99 -1.81
C LEU A 26 -24.98 0.65 -2.41
N GLY A 27 -26.27 0.32 -2.40
CA GLY A 27 -26.79 -0.89 -3.02
C GLY A 27 -26.57 -0.93 -4.53
N ARG A 28 -26.74 0.20 -5.22
CA ARG A 28 -26.43 0.32 -6.66
C ARG A 28 -24.94 0.13 -6.93
N ILE A 29 -24.08 0.67 -6.06
CA ILE A 29 -22.62 0.47 -6.16
C ILE A 29 -22.24 -1.00 -5.92
N GLU A 30 -22.82 -1.65 -4.89
CA GLU A 30 -22.53 -3.07 -4.59
C GLU A 30 -22.96 -4.03 -5.71
N ARG A 31 -23.96 -3.66 -6.50
CA ARG A 31 -24.42 -4.41 -7.69
C ARG A 31 -23.68 -4.03 -8.98
N GLY A 32 -22.80 -3.03 -8.94
CA GLY A 32 -22.07 -2.56 -10.13
C GLY A 32 -22.88 -1.65 -11.07
N GLU A 33 -24.11 -1.27 -10.70
CA GLU A 33 -24.97 -0.39 -11.49
C GLU A 33 -24.48 1.07 -11.50
N ARG A 34 -23.62 1.43 -10.54
CA ARG A 34 -23.05 2.77 -10.46
C ARG A 34 -21.61 2.73 -9.95
N PHE A 35 -20.74 3.43 -10.66
CA PHE A 35 -19.38 3.62 -10.24
C PHE A 35 -19.31 4.62 -9.06
N PRO A 36 -18.62 4.29 -7.96
CA PRO A 36 -18.52 5.16 -6.79
C PRO A 36 -17.59 6.34 -7.08
N SER A 37 -17.96 7.56 -6.68
CA SER A 37 -17.04 8.69 -6.75
C SER A 37 -15.97 8.60 -5.66
N ALA A 38 -14.83 9.30 -5.86
CA ALA A 38 -13.77 9.41 -4.86
C ALA A 38 -14.29 9.84 -3.47
N LEU A 39 -15.25 10.77 -3.42
CA LEU A 39 -15.86 11.20 -2.15
C LEU A 39 -16.61 10.05 -1.45
N ILE A 40 -17.32 9.21 -2.20
CA ILE A 40 -18.03 8.06 -1.66
C ILE A 40 -17.04 7.01 -1.18
N LEU A 41 -16.00 6.72 -1.97
CA LEU A 41 -14.93 5.79 -1.58
C LEU A 41 -14.28 6.20 -0.26
N ARG A 42 -13.94 7.49 -0.11
CA ARG A 42 -13.38 8.03 1.13
C ARG A 42 -14.29 7.79 2.33
N LYS A 43 -15.58 8.09 2.17
CA LYS A 43 -16.58 7.94 3.23
C LYS A 43 -16.78 6.49 3.68
N ILE A 44 -16.65 5.52 2.77
CA ILE A 44 -16.89 4.09 3.05
C ILE A 44 -15.62 3.30 3.37
N ALA A 45 -14.42 3.82 3.10
CA ALA A 45 -13.14 3.12 3.31
C ALA A 45 -12.95 2.68 4.77
N LYS A 46 -12.90 3.65 5.69
CA LYS A 46 -12.71 3.37 7.12
C LYS A 46 -13.82 2.49 7.72
N PRO A 47 -15.12 2.73 7.47
CA PRO A 47 -16.18 1.83 7.94
C PRO A 47 -16.10 0.39 7.42
N LEU A 48 -15.45 0.17 6.27
CA LEU A 48 -15.20 -1.15 5.70
C LEU A 48 -13.82 -1.73 6.09
N GLY A 49 -13.09 -1.04 6.97
CA GLY A 49 -11.76 -1.44 7.42
C GLY A 49 -10.74 -1.47 6.29
N PHE A 50 -10.80 -0.48 5.38
CA PHE A 50 -9.79 -0.22 4.36
C PHE A 50 -9.07 1.09 4.67
N GLU A 51 -7.79 1.15 4.31
CA GLU A 51 -7.12 2.43 4.09
C GLU A 51 -7.70 3.11 2.84
N GLU A 52 -7.72 4.45 2.82
CA GLU A 52 -8.28 5.19 1.69
C GLU A 52 -7.54 4.87 0.39
N SER A 53 -6.21 4.84 0.43
CA SER A 53 -5.35 4.53 -0.71
C SER A 53 -5.61 3.12 -1.26
N GLU A 54 -5.83 2.14 -0.39
CA GLU A 54 -6.15 0.76 -0.76
C GLU A 54 -7.47 0.70 -1.53
N LEU A 55 -8.53 1.30 -0.99
CA LEU A 55 -9.84 1.26 -1.63
C LEU A 55 -9.87 2.05 -2.95
N PHE A 56 -9.12 3.16 -3.03
CA PHE A 56 -8.98 3.94 -4.25
C PHE A 56 -8.20 3.17 -5.33
N SER A 57 -7.18 2.42 -4.95
CA SER A 57 -6.43 1.54 -5.85
C SER A 57 -7.32 0.40 -6.37
N LEU A 58 -8.09 -0.25 -5.49
CA LEU A 58 -9.06 -1.29 -5.88
C LEU A 58 -10.15 -0.76 -6.82
N ALA A 59 -10.53 0.50 -6.66
CA ALA A 59 -11.49 1.17 -7.54
C ALA A 59 -10.84 1.74 -8.82
N GLY A 60 -9.53 1.56 -9.05
CA GLY A 60 -8.84 2.03 -10.24
C GLY A 60 -8.63 3.54 -10.31
N TYR A 61 -8.84 4.27 -9.20
CA TYR A 61 -8.54 5.70 -9.11
C TYR A 61 -7.05 5.98 -8.95
N LEU A 62 -6.31 5.02 -8.41
CA LEU A 62 -4.86 5.06 -8.27
C LEU A 62 -4.28 3.91 -9.06
N SER A 63 -3.19 4.15 -9.79
CA SER A 63 -2.33 3.05 -10.20
C SER A 63 -1.82 2.34 -8.94
N PRO A 64 -1.73 1.00 -8.90
CA PRO A 64 -1.13 0.28 -7.79
C PRO A 64 0.32 0.75 -7.66
N GLN A 65 0.53 1.74 -6.81
CA GLN A 65 1.85 2.13 -6.37
C GLN A 65 2.27 1.06 -5.37
N PRO A 66 3.42 0.40 -5.54
CA PRO A 66 3.98 -0.40 -4.46
C PRO A 66 4.02 0.50 -3.21
N SER A 67 3.46 -0.02 -2.11
CA SER A 67 3.34 0.65 -0.82
C SER A 67 4.48 1.62 -0.55
N ARG A 68 4.13 2.89 -0.41
CA ARG A 68 5.06 4.02 -0.33
C ARG A 68 5.65 4.19 1.07
N GLU A 69 5.94 3.09 1.76
CA GLU A 69 6.55 3.08 3.09
C GLU A 69 7.93 2.41 3.17
N GLU A 70 8.53 1.94 2.06
CA GLU A 70 9.92 1.39 2.10
C GLU A 70 10.92 1.89 1.04
N HIS A 71 10.57 2.75 0.10
CA HIS A 71 11.51 3.14 -0.98
C HIS A 71 11.96 4.61 -0.92
N GLY A 72 12.43 5.03 0.26
CA GLY A 72 13.37 6.16 0.40
C GLY A 72 14.85 5.74 0.44
N LEU A 73 15.13 4.45 0.63
CA LEU A 73 16.47 3.85 0.70
C LEU A 73 16.41 2.41 0.15
N GLY A 74 16.19 2.20 -1.15
CA GLY A 74 15.73 0.85 -1.56
C GLY A 74 16.00 0.36 -2.97
N ARG A 75 16.86 1.02 -3.76
CA ARG A 75 17.38 0.36 -4.97
C ARG A 75 18.87 0.61 -5.07
N LEU A 76 19.64 -0.47 -5.16
CA LEU A 76 21.05 -0.37 -5.52
C LEU A 76 21.12 0.35 -6.87
N ASP A 77 22.15 1.17 -7.03
CA ASP A 77 22.48 1.72 -8.33
C ASP A 77 22.54 0.57 -9.37
N PRO A 78 21.95 0.71 -10.57
CA PRO A 78 21.85 -0.38 -11.54
C PRO A 78 23.20 -1.03 -11.87
N TYR A 79 24.28 -0.25 -11.94
CA TYR A 79 25.61 -0.77 -12.16
C TYR A 79 26.07 -1.62 -10.97
N VAL A 80 25.95 -1.09 -9.75
CA VAL A 80 26.31 -1.83 -8.52
C VAL A 80 25.49 -3.12 -8.39
N SER A 81 24.20 -3.06 -8.70
CA SER A 81 23.32 -4.23 -8.69
C SER A 81 23.78 -5.28 -9.70
N SER A 82 24.11 -4.87 -10.93
CA SER A 82 24.60 -5.79 -11.96
C SER A 82 25.94 -6.42 -11.59
N MET A 83 26.83 -5.67 -10.94
CA MET A 83 28.15 -6.15 -10.54
C MET A 83 28.04 -7.15 -9.38
N LEU A 84 27.32 -6.81 -8.31
CA LEU A 84 27.15 -7.69 -7.16
C LEU A 84 26.38 -8.97 -7.48
N SER A 85 25.47 -8.93 -8.45
CA SER A 85 24.69 -10.12 -8.86
C SER A 85 25.53 -11.19 -9.56
N GLN A 86 26.69 -10.84 -10.09
CA GLN A 86 27.63 -11.79 -10.72
C GLN A 86 28.57 -12.45 -9.70
N GLU A 87 28.60 -11.95 -8.46
CA GLU A 87 29.51 -12.43 -7.42
C GLU A 87 28.88 -13.54 -6.56
N PRO A 88 29.66 -14.48 -6.01
CA PRO A 88 29.20 -15.44 -5.02
C PRO A 88 28.59 -14.75 -3.78
N VAL A 89 27.65 -15.43 -3.11
CA VAL A 89 26.93 -14.88 -1.95
C VAL A 89 27.88 -14.52 -0.80
N GLU A 90 28.97 -15.27 -0.65
CA GLU A 90 30.02 -15.03 0.35
C GLU A 90 30.71 -13.67 0.10
N VAL A 91 30.95 -13.33 -1.16
CA VAL A 91 31.57 -12.06 -1.57
C VAL A 91 30.58 -10.91 -1.34
N GLN A 92 29.32 -11.08 -1.75
CA GLN A 92 28.28 -10.07 -1.51
C GLN A 92 28.16 -9.72 -0.01
N ARG A 93 28.17 -10.73 0.87
CA ARG A 93 28.14 -10.54 2.33
C ARG A 93 29.40 -9.85 2.85
N THR A 94 30.56 -10.18 2.30
CA THR A 94 31.84 -9.53 2.65
C THR A 94 31.81 -8.04 2.33
N VAL A 95 31.27 -7.65 1.18
CA VAL A 95 31.11 -6.24 0.78
C VAL A 95 30.25 -5.47 1.78
N ILE A 96 29.14 -6.06 2.23
CA ILE A 96 28.29 -5.45 3.27
C ILE A 96 29.04 -5.28 4.59
N GLY A 97 29.86 -6.26 4.97
CA GLY A 97 30.73 -6.19 6.15
C GLY A 97 31.74 -5.04 6.07
N ILE A 98 32.45 -4.91 4.95
CA ILE A 98 33.40 -3.82 4.71
C ILE A 98 32.70 -2.46 4.80
N LEU A 99 31.57 -2.29 4.12
CA LEU A 99 30.79 -1.04 4.16
C LEU A 99 30.39 -0.66 5.59
N SER A 100 30.05 -1.65 6.42
CA SER A 100 29.66 -1.45 7.82
C SER A 100 30.84 -0.98 8.68
N ILE A 101 32.04 -1.52 8.45
CA ILE A 101 33.27 -1.08 9.11
C ILE A 101 33.60 0.36 8.72
N LEU A 102 33.57 0.67 7.41
CA LEU A 102 33.85 2.02 6.90
C LEU A 102 32.90 3.07 7.49
N LYS A 103 31.60 2.75 7.57
CA LYS A 103 30.61 3.63 8.22
C LYS A 103 30.90 3.84 9.70
N SER A 104 31.34 2.79 10.40
CA SER A 104 31.68 2.85 11.83
C SER A 104 32.90 3.75 12.07
N ILE A 105 33.92 3.65 11.23
CA ILE A 105 35.11 4.52 11.28
C ILE A 105 34.72 5.98 10.98
N ALA A 106 33.96 6.22 9.90
CA ALA A 106 33.52 7.57 9.53
C ALA A 106 32.71 8.25 10.64
N LYS A 107 31.93 7.48 11.41
CA LYS A 107 31.19 7.99 12.57
C LYS A 107 32.10 8.28 13.77
N ALA A 108 33.18 7.53 13.96
CA ALA A 108 34.12 7.72 15.06
C ALA A 108 35.07 8.92 14.86
N VAL A 109 35.27 9.37 13.63
CA VAL A 109 36.10 10.55 13.27
C VAL A 109 35.32 11.87 13.41
N LYS A 110 34.01 11.82 13.63
CA LYS A 110 33.12 12.98 13.75
C LYS A 110 32.77 13.28 15.22
#